data_AF-Q1QFY2-F1
#
_entry.id   AF-Q1QFY2-F1
#
_cell.length_a   1.000
_cell.length_b   1.000
_cell.length_c   1.000
_cell.angle_alpha   90.00
_cell.angle_beta   90.00
_cell.angle_gamma   90.00
#
_symmetry.space_group_name_H-M   'P 1'
#
loop_
_entity.id
_entity.type
_entity.pdbx_description
1 polymer ?
#
loop_
_entity_poly.entity_id
_entity_poly.type
_entity_poly.pdbx_seq_one_letter_code
_entity_poly.pdbx_strand_id
1 'polypeptide(L)'
;MKRVETTTDRSRGTLTYQLDDGRYVSLDANAVAIYGAENLVQWLGLERIPVMQNGRRVGKLPTDAEPLDALKREGDAWIAEAHLDLDTVKEFERDG
;
A
#
# COMPACT_ATOMS: atom_id res chain seq x y z
N MET A 1 -5.70 -7.64 -3.58
CA MET A 1 -6.93 -6.99 -3.04
C MET A 1 -8.19 -7.81 -3.34
N LYS A 2 -9.19 -7.84 -2.44
CA LYS A 2 -10.50 -8.48 -2.69
C LYS A 2 -11.68 -7.60 -2.26
N ARG A 3 -12.79 -7.64 -3.00
CA ARG A 3 -14.04 -6.97 -2.60
C ARG A 3 -14.69 -7.74 -1.45
N VAL A 4 -15.20 -7.01 -0.47
CA VAL A 4 -15.95 -7.56 0.67
C VAL A 4 -17.37 -7.02 0.61
N GLU A 5 -18.36 -7.91 0.55
CA GLU A 5 -19.76 -7.48 0.59
C GLU A 5 -20.13 -7.09 2.01
N THR A 6 -20.44 -5.80 2.21
CA THR A 6 -21.04 -5.33 3.46
C THR A 6 -22.45 -4.80 3.18
N THR A 7 -23.38 -5.07 4.08
CA THR A 7 -24.77 -4.58 3.97
C THR A 7 -24.87 -3.06 4.00
N THR A 8 -23.86 -2.38 4.55
CA THR A 8 -23.80 -0.92 4.68
C THR A 8 -23.37 -0.22 3.38
N ASP A 9 -22.58 -0.87 2.53
CA ASP A 9 -22.03 -0.32 1.28
C ASP A 9 -23.12 0.19 0.33
N ARG A 10 -24.22 -0.56 0.20
CA ARG A 10 -25.31 -0.24 -0.74
C ARG A 10 -26.03 1.07 -0.37
N SER A 11 -26.17 1.36 0.92
CA SER A 11 -26.80 2.59 1.39
C SER A 11 -25.92 3.83 1.22
N ARG A 12 -24.60 3.65 1.17
CA ARG A 12 -23.60 4.74 1.14
C ARG A 12 -23.06 5.03 -0.25
N GLY A 13 -23.40 4.20 -1.25
CA GLY A 13 -22.82 4.31 -2.58
C GLY A 13 -21.33 3.97 -2.60
N THR A 14 -20.85 3.16 -1.65
CA THR A 14 -19.45 2.78 -1.53
C THR A 14 -19.26 1.29 -1.80
N LEU A 15 -18.03 0.88 -2.07
CA LEU A 15 -17.58 -0.51 -2.20
C LEU A 15 -16.40 -0.72 -1.25
N THR A 16 -16.52 -1.68 -0.34
CA THR A 16 -15.43 -2.00 0.59
C THR A 16 -14.54 -3.11 0.04
N TYR A 17 -13.22 -2.93 0.16
CA TYR A 17 -12.18 -3.86 -0.25
C TYR A 17 -11.26 -4.17 0.92
N GLN A 18 -10.78 -5.41 1.00
CA GLN A 18 -9.66 -5.79 1.85
C GLN A 18 -8.37 -5.77 1.01
N LEU A 19 -7.39 -4.99 1.46
CA LEU A 19 -6.04 -4.92 0.90
C LEU A 19 -5.22 -6.15 1.28
N ASP A 20 -4.10 -6.37 0.62
CA ASP A 20 -3.28 -7.58 0.81
C ASP A 20 -2.56 -7.61 2.17
N ASP A 21 -2.46 -6.47 2.84
CA ASP A 21 -1.97 -6.33 4.23
C ASP A 21 -3.09 -6.47 5.28
N GLY A 22 -4.32 -6.81 4.85
CA GLY A 22 -5.47 -7.03 5.72
C GLY A 22 -6.23 -5.76 6.09
N ARG A 23 -5.75 -4.56 5.75
CA ARG A 23 -6.50 -3.31 5.91
C ARG A 23 -7.75 -3.30 5.05
N TYR A 24 -8.73 -2.48 5.45
CA TYR A 24 -9.96 -2.28 4.69
C TYR A 24 -10.03 -0.85 4.16
N VAL A 25 -10.50 -0.70 2.93
CA VAL A 25 -10.77 0.60 2.31
C VAL A 25 -12.17 0.61 1.70
N SER A 26 -12.92 1.69 1.96
CA SER A 26 -14.20 1.93 1.31
C SER A 26 -14.01 3.00 0.25
N LEU A 27 -14.33 2.67 -1.01
CA LEU A 27 -14.19 3.55 -2.16
C LEU A 27 -15.57 3.92 -2.71
N ASP A 28 -15.71 5.11 -3.28
CA ASP A 28 -16.95 5.49 -3.97
C ASP A 28 -17.23 4.57 -5.17
N ALA A 29 -18.47 4.10 -5.30
CA ALA A 29 -18.84 3.12 -6.33
C ALA A 29 -18.75 3.69 -7.75
N ASN A 30 -19.04 4.98 -7.95
CA ASN A 30 -18.93 5.61 -9.26
C ASN A 30 -17.46 5.81 -9.63
N ALA A 31 -16.63 6.26 -8.69
CA ALA A 31 -15.19 6.37 -8.90
C ALA A 31 -14.59 5.01 -9.25
N VAL A 32 -14.98 3.93 -8.55
CA VAL A 32 -14.53 2.58 -8.89
C VAL A 32 -14.98 2.17 -10.29
N ALA A 33 -16.21 2.50 -10.71
CA ALA A 33 -16.70 2.18 -12.05
C ALA A 33 -15.95 2.94 -13.15
N ILE A 34 -15.49 4.16 -12.88
CA ILE A 34 -14.79 5.01 -13.85
C ILE A 34 -13.29 4.68 -13.91
N TYR A 35 -12.64 4.54 -12.77
CA TYR A 35 -11.18 4.48 -12.67
C TYR A 35 -10.64 3.10 -12.32
N GLY A 36 -11.48 2.20 -11.78
CA GLY A 36 -11.04 0.92 -11.23
C GLY A 36 -10.49 1.05 -9.81
N ALA A 37 -10.73 0.03 -8.98
CA ALA A 37 -10.36 0.07 -7.57
C ALA A 37 -8.84 0.07 -7.34
N GLU A 38 -8.06 -0.63 -8.18
CA GLU A 38 -6.60 -0.70 -8.05
C GLU A 38 -5.94 0.67 -8.28
N ASN A 39 -6.35 1.38 -9.34
CA ASN A 39 -5.86 2.73 -9.64
C ASN A 39 -6.20 3.72 -8.51
N LEU A 40 -7.39 3.61 -7.91
CA LEU A 40 -7.79 4.46 -6.79
C LEU A 40 -6.93 4.18 -5.55
N VAL A 41 -6.65 2.92 -5.23
CA VAL A 41 -5.77 2.55 -4.12
C VAL A 41 -4.36 3.10 -4.34
N GLN A 42 -3.84 3.01 -5.56
CA GLN A 42 -2.55 3.57 -5.92
C GLN A 42 -2.53 5.11 -5.76
N TRP A 43 -3.52 5.82 -6.30
CA TRP A 43 -3.61 7.28 -6.20
C TRP A 43 -3.76 7.79 -4.77
N LEU A 44 -4.40 7.00 -3.90
CA LEU A 44 -4.55 7.32 -2.47
C LEU A 44 -3.30 6.99 -1.64
N GLY A 45 -2.19 6.54 -2.24
CA GLY A 45 -0.98 6.15 -1.51
C GLY A 45 -1.15 4.90 -0.64
N LEU A 46 -2.25 4.15 -0.85
CA LEU A 46 -2.59 2.99 -0.02
C LEU A 46 -1.82 1.73 -0.43
N GLU A 47 -1.27 1.71 -1.64
CA GLU A 47 -0.35 0.68 -2.09
C GLU A 47 0.94 0.72 -1.27
N ARG A 48 1.45 -0.47 -0.90
CA ARG A 48 2.71 -0.59 -0.18
C ARG A 48 3.75 -1.28 -1.04
N ILE A 49 4.85 -0.59 -1.23
CA ILE A 49 6.00 -1.00 -2.01
C ILE A 49 6.93 -1.85 -1.14
N PRO A 50 7.41 -3.02 -1.63
CA PRO A 50 8.39 -3.81 -0.92
C PRO A 50 9.72 -3.06 -0.75
N VAL A 51 10.29 -3.14 0.45
CA VAL A 51 11.65 -2.68 0.74
C VAL A 51 12.59 -3.89 0.71
N MET A 52 13.64 -3.77 -0.09
CA MET A 52 14.69 -4.75 -0.28
C MET A 52 15.98 -4.24 0.37
N GLN A 53 16.60 -5.06 1.19
CA GLN A 53 17.89 -4.77 1.82
C GLN A 53 18.81 -5.98 1.66
N ASN A 54 20.02 -5.76 1.13
CA ASN A 54 20.99 -6.84 0.86
C ASN A 54 20.39 -8.00 0.02
N GLY A 55 19.56 -7.67 -0.98
CA GLY A 55 18.89 -8.64 -1.84
C GLY A 55 17.73 -9.41 -1.18
N ARG A 56 17.33 -9.06 0.04
CA ARG A 56 16.20 -9.68 0.75
C ARG A 56 15.09 -8.68 0.98
N ARG A 57 13.85 -9.12 0.84
CA ARG A 57 12.69 -8.33 1.26
C ARG A 57 12.65 -8.27 2.79
N VAL A 58 12.52 -7.07 3.35
CA VAL A 58 12.50 -6.84 4.80
C VAL A 58 11.20 -6.24 5.31
N GLY A 59 10.35 -5.75 4.41
CA GLY A 59 9.10 -5.10 4.76
C GLY A 59 8.55 -4.28 3.60
N LYS A 60 7.72 -3.30 3.92
CA LYS A 60 7.03 -2.45 2.94
C LYS A 60 6.88 -1.01 3.45
N LEU A 61 6.82 -0.07 2.51
CA LEU A 61 6.49 1.33 2.76
C LEU A 61 5.32 1.77 1.88
N PRO A 62 4.48 2.71 2.32
CA PRO A 62 3.53 3.39 1.44
C PRO A 62 4.19 3.96 0.18
N THR A 63 3.44 4.02 -0.92
CA THR A 63 3.92 4.60 -2.18
C THR A 63 4.33 6.07 -2.05
N ASP A 64 3.66 6.80 -1.17
CA ASP A 64 3.87 8.22 -0.89
C ASP A 64 4.71 8.48 0.36
N ALA A 65 5.25 7.43 0.99
CA ALA A 65 6.14 7.59 2.14
C ALA A 65 7.33 8.46 1.77
N GLU A 66 7.70 9.40 2.64
CA GLU A 66 8.95 10.14 2.50
C GLU A 66 10.10 9.11 2.60
N PRO A 67 10.79 8.80 1.49
CA PRO A 67 11.83 7.79 1.55
C PRO A 67 12.99 8.33 2.38
N LEU A 68 13.60 7.47 3.20
CA LEU A 68 14.92 7.79 3.74
C LEU A 68 15.87 8.10 2.57
N ASP A 69 16.77 9.06 2.73
CA ASP A 69 17.78 9.40 1.70
C ASP A 69 18.59 8.18 1.21
N ALA A 70 18.65 7.13 2.03
CA ALA A 70 19.34 5.87 1.75
C ALA A 70 18.51 4.83 0.97
N LEU A 71 17.23 5.11 0.66
CA LEU A 71 16.36 4.26 -0.14
C LEU A 71 16.25 4.80 -1.57
N LYS A 72 16.50 3.94 -2.55
CA LYS A 72 16.34 4.26 -3.97
C LYS A 72 15.15 3.49 -4.54
N ARG A 73 14.36 4.15 -5.40
CA ARG A 73 13.27 3.49 -6.13
C ARG A 73 13.86 2.77 -7.34
N GLU A 74 13.74 1.45 -7.39
CA GLU A 74 14.10 0.65 -8.56
C GLU A 74 12.90 -0.19 -8.98
N GLY A 75 12.31 0.13 -10.13
CA GLY A 75 11.11 -0.54 -10.63
C GLY A 75 9.96 -0.49 -9.61
N ASP A 76 9.52 -1.66 -9.17
CA ASP A 76 8.44 -1.85 -8.21
C ASP A 76 8.92 -2.03 -6.76
N ALA A 77 10.22 -1.92 -6.45
CA ALA A 77 10.76 -1.98 -5.09
C ALA A 77 11.51 -0.72 -4.60
N TRP A 78 11.64 -0.57 -3.29
CA TRP A 78 12.60 0.32 -2.63
C TRP A 78 13.86 -0.48 -2.30
N ILE A 79 15.03 0.01 -2.69
CA ILE A 79 16.31 -0.68 -2.49
C ILE A 79 17.16 0.08 -1.48
N ALA A 80 17.57 -0.61 -0.42
CA ALA A 80 18.57 -0.18 0.54
C ALA A 80 19.92 -0.82 0.20
N GLU A 81 20.89 0.00 -0.22
CA GLU A 81 22.27 -0.45 -0.50
C GLU A 81 23.07 -0.71 0.80
N ALA A 82 22.61 -0.16 1.92
CA ALA A 82 23.19 -0.32 3.24
C ALA A 82 22.18 -0.91 4.23
N HIS A 83 22.67 -1.37 5.38
CA HIS A 83 21.79 -1.77 6.48
C HIS A 83 21.11 -0.54 7.08
N LEU A 84 19.79 -0.50 7.05
CA LEU A 84 18.97 0.57 7.64
C LEU A 84 18.16 0.04 8.81
N ASP A 85 18.10 0.83 9.88
CA ASP A 85 17.18 0.59 10.99
C ASP A 85 15.79 1.13 10.63
N LEU A 86 15.05 0.32 9.87
CA LEU A 86 13.72 0.67 9.37
C LEU A 86 12.63 0.66 10.44
N ASP A 87 12.90 0.15 11.65
CA ASP A 87 11.92 0.19 12.75
C ASP A 87 11.69 1.61 13.27
N THR A 88 12.62 2.53 12.97
CA THR A 88 12.48 3.96 13.26
C THR A 88 11.58 4.70 12.27
N VAL A 89 11.27 4.08 11.12
CA VAL A 89 10.42 4.67 10.09
C VAL A 89 8.96 4.40 10.45
N LYS A 90 8.23 5.45 10.79
CA LYS A 90 6.84 5.39 11.30
C LYS A 90 5.90 4.55 10.40
N GLU A 91 6.10 4.60 9.10
CA GLU A 91 5.23 3.97 8.11
C GLU A 91 5.75 2.63 7.61
N PHE A 92 6.88 2.16 8.13
CA PHE A 92 7.44 0.88 7.75
C PHE A 92 6.64 -0.27 8.36
N GLU A 93 6.27 -1.22 7.51
CA GLU A 93 5.65 -2.48 7.90
C GLU A 93 6.67 -3.60 7.70
N ARG A 94 7.18 -4.17 8.79
CA ARG A 94 8.14 -5.28 8.72
C ARG A 94 7.45 -6.56 8.25
N ASP A 95 8.10 -7.30 7.36
CA ASP A 95 7.66 -8.65 7.03
C ASP A 95 7.91 -9.57 8.24
N GLY A 96 6.88 -10.31 8.66
CA GLY A 96 6.92 -11.22 9.82
C GLY A 96 7.68 -12.52 9.58
#